data_AF-A0A6P2C082-F1
#
_entry.id   AF-A0A6P2C082-F1
#
_cell.length_a   1.000
_cell.length_b   1.000
_cell.length_c   1.000
_cell.angle_alpha   90.00
_cell.angle_beta   90.00
_cell.angle_gamma   90.00
#
_symmetry.space_group_name_H-M   'P 1'
#
loop_
_entity.id
_entity.type
_entity.pdbx_description
1 polymer ?
#
loop_
_entity_poly.entity_id
_entity_poly.type
_entity_poly.pdbx_seq_one_letter_code
_entity_poly.pdbx_strand_id
1 'polypeptide(L)' 'MIDPDSAMPPYEQVAKMLRDEIAQGTLTGRVPSAHDVAEHHQVSHRVAARALEILQGEGMIENVPGEGHVVRHPRT' A
#
# COMPACT_ATOMS: atom_id res chain seq x y z
N MET A 1 -10.38 7.75 5.13
CA MET A 1 -11.68 7.06 5.04
C MET A 1 -11.78 6.53 3.63
N ILE A 2 -12.10 5.25 3.44
CA ILE A 2 -12.29 4.66 2.10
C ILE A 2 -13.77 4.84 1.75
N ASP A 3 -14.04 5.56 0.66
CA ASP A 3 -15.38 5.88 0.20
C ASP A 3 -15.80 4.89 -0.90
N PRO A 4 -16.66 3.89 -0.63
CA PRO A 4 -17.04 2.89 -1.62
C PRO A 4 -17.90 3.45 -2.77
N ASP A 5 -18.52 4.63 -2.58
CA ASP A 5 -19.32 5.36 -3.58
C ASP A 5 -18.48 6.36 -4.41
N SER A 6 -17.18 6.48 -4.13
CA SER A 6 -16.30 7.33 -4.93
C SER A 6 -16.10 6.73 -6.33
N ALA A 7 -15.92 7.60 -7.34
CA ALA A 7 -15.59 7.18 -8.69
C ALA A 7 -14.26 6.38 -8.77
N MET A 8 -13.42 6.51 -7.73
CA MET A 8 -12.17 5.77 -7.60
C MET A 8 -12.38 4.45 -6.86
N PRO A 9 -12.01 3.30 -7.45
CA PRO A 9 -12.06 1.99 -6.80
C PRO A 9 -11.38 1.97 -5.42
N PRO A 10 -11.89 1.19 -4.44
CA PRO A 10 -11.33 1.12 -3.10
C PRO A 10 -9.83 0.78 -3.04
N TYR A 11 -9.34 -0.07 -3.95
CA TYR A 11 -7.92 -0.46 -3.97
C TYR A 11 -7.02 0.68 -4.45
N GLU A 12 -7.52 1.57 -5.32
CA GLU A 12 -6.78 2.77 -5.74
C GLU A 12 -6.76 3.82 -4.63
N GLN A 13 -7.81 3.91 -3.82
CA GLN A 13 -7.83 4.75 -2.63
C GLN A 13 -6.81 4.29 -1.57
N VAL A 14 -6.74 2.98 -1.31
CA VAL A 14 -5.72 2.41 -0.42
C VAL A 14 -4.32 2.65 -0.98
N ALA A 15 -4.10 2.36 -2.27
CA ALA A 15 -2.81 2.59 -2.92
C ALA A 15 -2.38 4.06 -2.83
N LYS A 16 -3.32 5.00 -3.05
CA LYS A 16 -3.05 6.44 -2.92
C LYS A 16 -2.64 6.79 -1.49
N MET A 17 -3.36 6.32 -0.46
CA MET A 17 -2.99 6.60 0.94
C MET A 17 -1.60 6.07 1.28
N LEU A 18 -1.29 4.84 0.90
CA LEU A 18 0.03 4.26 1.10
C LEU A 18 1.13 5.03 0.35
N ARG A 19 0.85 5.52 -0.88
CA ARG A 19 1.78 6.43 -1.58
C ARG A 19 2.04 7.70 -0.80
N ASP A 20 0.99 8.33 -0.29
CA ASP A 20 1.08 9.55 0.51
C ASP A 20 1.90 9.30 1.79
N GLU A 21 1.71 8.16 2.46
CA GLU A 21 2.47 7.76 3.65
C GLU A 21 3.96 7.49 3.35
N ILE A 22 4.25 6.83 2.22
CA ILE A 22 5.64 6.61 1.75
C ILE A 22 6.30 7.95 1.42
N ALA A 23 5.61 8.82 0.69
CA ALA A 23 6.12 10.13 0.28
C ALA A 23 6.36 11.07 1.47
N GLN A 24 5.54 10.97 2.52
CA GLN A 24 5.70 11.72 3.76
C GLN A 24 6.80 11.15 4.68
N GLY A 25 7.30 9.95 4.39
CA GLY A 25 8.25 9.25 5.25
C GLY A 25 7.61 8.65 6.51
N THR A 26 6.28 8.58 6.57
CA THR A 26 5.54 7.89 7.63
C THR A 26 5.72 6.38 7.50
N LEU A 27 5.61 5.87 6.27
CA LEU A 27 5.83 4.47 5.96
C LEU A 27 7.24 4.30 5.37
N THR A 28 8.15 3.72 6.14
CA THR A 28 9.55 3.50 5.74
C THR A 28 10.00 2.09 6.09
N GLY A 29 10.92 1.54 5.29
CA GLY A 29 11.41 0.18 5.49
C GLY A 29 10.32 -0.85 5.21
N ARG A 30 9.93 -1.65 6.21
CA ARG A 30 8.98 -2.76 6.03
C ARG A 30 7.55 -2.26 5.86
N VAL A 31 6.92 -2.68 4.77
CA VAL A 31 5.51 -2.42 4.48
C VAL A 31 4.64 -3.43 5.23
N PRO A 32 3.54 -3.00 5.87
CA PRO A 32 2.60 -3.90 6.53
C PRO A 32 2.06 -4.96 5.55
N SER A 33 1.67 -6.11 6.08
CA SER A 33 1.08 -7.15 5.23
C SER A 33 -0.29 -6.70 4.70
N ALA A 34 -0.79 -7.34 3.65
CA ALA A 34 -2.13 -7.08 3.15
C ALA A 34 -3.21 -7.24 4.24
N HIS A 35 -2.97 -8.12 5.22
CA HIS A 35 -3.86 -8.29 6.37
C HIS A 35 -3.85 -7.06 7.30
N ASP A 36 -2.67 -6.56 7.65
CA ASP A 36 -2.53 -5.37 8.50
C ASP A 36 -3.12 -4.13 7.82
N VAL A 37 -2.86 -3.95 6.52
CA VAL A 37 -3.45 -2.88 5.71
C VAL A 37 -4.98 -3.00 5.67
N ALA A 38 -5.51 -4.22 5.51
CA ALA A 38 -6.94 -4.47 5.49
C ALA A 38 -7.61 -4.06 6.81
N GLU A 39 -7.04 -4.47 7.94
CA GLU A 39 -7.53 -4.13 9.27
C GLU A 39 -7.44 -2.62 9.53
N HIS A 40 -6.29 -2.00 9.21
CA HIS A 40 -6.04 -0.58 9.49
C HIS A 40 -6.97 0.34 8.68
N HIS A 41 -7.20 0.03 7.40
CA HIS A 41 -8.06 0.83 6.54
C HIS A 41 -9.51 0.33 6.46
N GLN A 42 -9.86 -0.72 7.23
CA GLN A 42 -11.16 -1.37 7.25
C GLN A 42 -11.66 -1.79 5.86
N VAL A 43 -10.76 -2.38 5.06
CA VAL A 43 -11.05 -2.89 3.71
C VAL A 43 -10.94 -4.41 3.66
N SER A 44 -11.46 -5.04 2.60
CA SER A 44 -11.25 -6.47 2.39
C SER A 44 -9.78 -6.78 2.09
N HIS A 45 -9.28 -7.93 2.54
CA HIS A 45 -7.92 -8.41 2.23
C HIS A 45 -7.58 -8.36 0.73
N ARG A 46 -8.53 -8.67 -0.15
CA ARG A 46 -8.35 -8.57 -1.62
C ARG A 46 -8.07 -7.14 -2.10
N VAL A 47 -8.68 -6.14 -1.46
CA VAL A 47 -8.49 -4.72 -1.78
C VAL A 47 -7.09 -4.28 -1.36
N ALA A 48 -6.69 -4.64 -0.13
CA ALA A 48 -5.35 -4.35 0.38
C ALA A 48 -4.25 -5.04 -0.45
N ALA A 49 -4.40 -6.33 -0.78
CA ALA A 49 -3.46 -7.05 -1.61
C ALA A 49 -3.28 -6.38 -2.98
N ARG A 50 -4.39 -6.01 -3.64
CA ARG A 50 -4.35 -5.32 -4.93
C ARG A 50 -3.69 -3.94 -4.85
N ALA A 51 -3.88 -3.22 -3.75
CA ALA A 51 -3.20 -1.94 -3.53
C ALA A 51 -1.67 -2.11 -3.40
N LEU A 52 -1.22 -3.15 -2.69
CA LEU A 52 0.20 -3.49 -2.60
C LEU A 52 0.78 -3.91 -3.95
N GLU A 53 0.05 -4.69 -4.74
CA GLU A 53 0.46 -5.06 -6.11
C GLU A 53 0.64 -3.83 -7.00
N ILE A 54 -0.25 -2.83 -6.89
CA ILE A 54 -0.12 -1.56 -7.63
C ILE A 54 1.16 -0.83 -7.23
N LEU A 55 1.40 -0.65 -5.93
CA LEU A 55 2.61 0.00 -5.43
C LEU A 55 3.89 -0.74 -5.86
N GLN A 56 3.83 -2.07 -5.92
CA GLN A 56 4.93 -2.89 -6.40
C GLN A 56 5.16 -2.68 -7.90
N GLY A 57 4.10 -2.65 -8.70
CA GLY A 57 4.15 -2.34 -10.13
C GLY A 57 4.66 -0.92 -10.44
N GLU A 58 4.36 0.04 -9.56
CA GLU A 58 4.88 1.41 -9.60
C GLU A 58 6.34 1.52 -9.15
N GLY A 59 6.92 0.45 -8.59
CA GLY A 59 8.29 0.42 -8.08
C GLY A 59 8.48 1.18 -6.76
N MET A 60 7.40 1.54 -6.07
CA MET A 60 7.44 2.18 -4.75
C MET A 60 7.72 1.19 -3.62
N ILE A 61 7.38 -0.08 -3.82
CA ILE A 61 7.70 -1.17 -2.89
C ILE A 61 8.31 -2.35 -3.66
N GLU A 62 9.10 -3.15 -2.97
CA GLU A 62 9.66 -4.41 -3.48
C GLU A 62 9.33 -5.57 -2.54
N ASN A 63 9.15 -6.77 -3.10
CA ASN A 63 8.96 -7.97 -2.29
C ASN A 63 10.34 -8.61 -2.05
N VAL A 64 10.74 -8.63 -0.78
CA VAL A 64 11.99 -9.20 -0.30
C VAL A 64 11.69 -10.57 0.33
N PRO A 65 12.27 -11.67 -0.21
CA PRO A 65 12.09 -13.00 0.35
C PRO A 65 12.45 -13.05 1.84
N GLY A 66 11.52 -13.50 2.67
CA GLY A 66 11.70 -13.59 4.13
C GLY A 66 11.32 -12.33 4.91
N GLU A 67 11.26 -11.17 4.28
CA GLU A 67 10.86 -9.90 4.92
C GLU A 67 9.47 -9.42 4.49
N GLY A 68 9.00 -9.80 3.30
CA GLY A 68 7.73 -9.34 2.74
C GLY A 68 7.94 -8.08 1.91
N HIS A 69 6.97 -7.16 1.92
CA HIS A 69 7.09 -5.92 1.16
C HIS A 69 7.95 -4.89 1.89
N VAL A 70 8.81 -4.19 1.15
CA VAL A 70 9.72 -3.14 1.66
C VAL A 70 9.63 -1.91 0.77
N VAL A 71 9.57 -0.72 1.36
CA VAL A 71 9.51 0.57 0.67
C VAL A 71 10.81 0.85 -0.06
N ARG A 72 10.70 1.07 -1.36
CA ARG A 72 11.80 1.49 -2.21
C ARG A 72 11.86 3.00 -2.22
N HIS A 73 12.81 3.55 -1.47
CA HIS A 73 13.06 5.00 -1.54
C HIS A 73 13.65 5.30 -2.93
N PRO A 74 13.07 6.21 -3.72
CA PRO A 74 13.78 6.71 -4.88
C PRO A 74 15.11 7.28 -4.38
N ARG A 75 16.23 6.68 -4.81
CA ARG A 75 17.54 7.30 -4.62
C ARG A 75 17.46 8.67 -5.27
N THR A 76 17.54 9.72 -4.44
CA THR A 76 17.76 11.11 -4.87
C THR A 76 18.86 11.19 -5.91
#